data_AF-A0A914T798-F1
#
_entry.id   AF-A0A914T798-F1
#
_cell.length_a   1.000
_cell.length_b   1.000
_cell.length_c   1.000
_cell.angle_alpha   90.00
_cell.angle_beta   90.00
_cell.angle_gamma   90.00
#
_symmetry.space_group_name_H-M   'P 1'
#
loop_
_entity.id
_entity.type
_entity.pdbx_description
1 polymer ?
#
loop_
_entity_poly.entity_id
_entity_poly.type
_entity_poly.pdbx_seq_one_letter_code
_entity_poly.pdbx_strand_id
1 'polypeptide(L)'
;MPIRFFFVTNTCQPQCRQAAMNLYQNVHGRRLLRTDASCVPGRSELDQCGFLPNKSPKHCNFAKLICEADLQCNSKWEVFISECEAETNIGQCSDKCRKHLNSTLSTSQGSEFSSCSCTDKDDQLCIKLKDTVLKACMDKPTNSVIPKESSTPITNPGFRGTIPPRGNRPTVTPDEPDAAASLSLSILALVISFVIASQNFF
;
A
#
# COMPACT_ATOMS: atom_id res chain seq x y z
N MET A 1 -23.88 -17.64 4.22
CA MET A 1 -23.23 -18.81 3.58
C MET A 1 -22.14 -19.34 4.51
N PRO A 2 -22.08 -20.66 4.80
CA PRO A 2 -21.11 -21.21 5.74
C PRO A 2 -19.70 -21.31 5.13
N ILE A 3 -18.69 -20.86 5.86
CA ILE A 3 -17.25 -20.86 5.52
C ILE A 3 -16.73 -22.26 5.14
N ARG A 4 -17.42 -23.33 5.59
CA ARG A 4 -17.08 -24.73 5.34
C ARG A 4 -16.93 -25.11 3.87
N PHE A 5 -17.61 -24.44 2.93
CA PHE A 5 -17.57 -24.86 1.52
C PHE A 5 -16.36 -24.33 0.74
N PHE A 6 -15.68 -23.29 1.23
CA PHE A 6 -14.60 -22.63 0.47
C PHE A 6 -13.23 -23.29 0.64
N PHE A 7 -13.06 -24.11 1.69
CA PHE A 7 -11.75 -24.66 2.04
C PHE A 7 -11.54 -26.12 1.61
N VAL A 8 -12.54 -26.82 1.05
CA VAL A 8 -12.50 -28.29 0.89
C VAL A 8 -11.80 -28.75 -0.41
N THR A 9 -11.44 -27.85 -1.32
CA THR A 9 -11.05 -28.23 -2.70
C THR A 9 -9.55 -28.33 -2.94
N ASN A 10 -8.68 -28.27 -1.93
CA ASN A 10 -7.21 -28.31 -2.10
C ASN A 10 -6.69 -27.31 -3.16
N THR A 11 -7.41 -26.19 -3.32
CA THR A 11 -7.05 -25.15 -4.27
C THR A 11 -7.14 -23.82 -3.53
N CYS A 12 -6.10 -22.99 -3.64
CA CYS A 12 -6.08 -21.61 -3.15
C CYS A 12 -7.06 -20.75 -3.99
N GLN A 13 -8.33 -21.10 -3.96
CA GLN A 13 -9.38 -20.45 -4.73
C GLN A 13 -9.55 -19.00 -4.24
N PRO A 14 -9.96 -18.07 -5.12
CA PRO A 14 -10.18 -16.67 -4.75
C PRO A 14 -11.15 -16.51 -3.57
N GLN A 15 -12.15 -17.38 -3.48
CA GLN A 15 -13.13 -17.37 -2.39
C GLN A 15 -12.51 -17.69 -1.02
N CYS A 16 -11.61 -18.67 -0.98
CA CYS A 16 -10.86 -19.07 0.21
C CYS A 16 -9.94 -17.93 0.67
N ARG A 17 -9.23 -17.31 -0.29
CA ARG A 17 -8.41 -16.11 -0.05
C ARG A 17 -9.24 -14.99 0.56
N GLN A 18 -10.38 -14.64 -0.05
CA GLN A 18 -11.24 -13.57 0.46
C GLN A 18 -11.75 -13.87 1.87
N ALA A 19 -12.15 -15.11 2.15
CA ALA A 19 -12.56 -15.53 3.48
C ALA A 19 -11.44 -15.38 4.51
N ALA A 20 -10.21 -15.78 4.17
CA ALA A 20 -9.04 -15.62 5.03
C ALA A 20 -8.70 -14.15 5.30
N MET A 21 -8.78 -13.29 4.27
CA MET A 21 -8.54 -11.85 4.41
C MET A 21 -9.60 -11.18 5.29
N ASN A 22 -10.87 -11.51 5.08
CA ASN A 22 -11.98 -11.02 5.92
C ASN A 22 -11.82 -11.47 7.38
N LEU A 23 -11.39 -12.71 7.61
CA LEU A 23 -11.14 -13.23 8.96
C LEU A 23 -10.01 -12.45 9.65
N TYR A 24 -8.94 -12.11 8.92
CA TYR A 24 -7.83 -11.34 9.46
C TYR A 24 -8.19 -9.88 9.77
N GLN A 25 -9.09 -9.28 8.99
CA GLN A 25 -9.60 -7.93 9.24
C GLN A 25 -10.41 -7.85 10.54
N ASN A 26 -11.05 -8.95 10.95
CA ASN A 26 -11.74 -9.04 12.24
C ASN A 26 -10.74 -9.22 13.41
N VAL A 27 -10.92 -8.47 14.50
CA VAL A 27 -10.04 -8.53 15.68
C VAL A 27 -10.00 -9.93 16.31
N HIS A 28 -11.16 -10.60 16.42
CA HIS A 28 -11.24 -11.96 16.97
C HIS A 28 -10.64 -12.98 16.01
N GLY A 29 -10.94 -12.85 14.72
CA GLY A 29 -10.36 -13.72 13.69
C GLY A 29 -8.84 -13.63 13.64
N ARG A 30 -8.28 -12.42 13.73
CA ARG A 30 -6.83 -12.21 13.82
C ARG A 30 -6.21 -12.84 15.05
N ARG A 31 -6.86 -12.71 16.22
CA ARG A 31 -6.39 -13.34 17.46
C ARG A 31 -6.42 -14.86 17.33
N LEU A 32 -7.48 -15.43 16.77
CA LEU A 32 -7.61 -16.87 16.51
C LEU A 32 -6.47 -17.37 15.62
N LEU A 33 -6.24 -16.71 14.48
CA LEU A 33 -5.19 -17.07 13.52
C LEU A 33 -3.77 -17.00 14.11
N ARG A 34 -3.54 -16.12 15.10
CA ARG A 34 -2.23 -15.98 15.78
C ARG A 34 -2.03 -16.96 16.95
N THR A 35 -3.09 -17.37 17.63
CA THR A 35 -2.99 -18.14 18.89
C THR A 35 -3.28 -19.62 18.68
N ASP A 36 -4.45 -19.94 18.14
CA ASP A 36 -4.87 -21.32 17.94
C ASP A 36 -5.71 -21.47 16.67
N ALA A 37 -5.02 -21.64 15.54
CA ALA A 37 -5.65 -21.95 14.26
C ALA A 37 -6.08 -23.42 14.14
N SER A 38 -5.87 -24.27 15.17
CA SER A 38 -6.16 -25.71 15.12
C SER A 38 -7.64 -26.01 14.96
N CYS A 39 -8.49 -25.15 15.51
CA CYS A 39 -9.94 -25.28 15.42
C CYS A 39 -10.54 -24.68 14.13
N VAL A 40 -9.72 -24.06 13.26
CA VAL A 40 -10.22 -23.44 12.03
C VAL A 40 -10.47 -24.53 10.98
N PRO A 41 -11.72 -24.72 10.51
CA PRO A 41 -11.99 -25.60 9.38
C PRO A 41 -11.22 -25.09 8.16
N GLY A 42 -10.36 -25.92 7.56
CA GLY A 42 -9.52 -25.52 6.44
C GLY A 42 -8.11 -25.03 6.81
N ARG A 43 -7.62 -25.34 8.03
CA ARG A 43 -6.26 -24.94 8.47
C ARG A 43 -5.17 -25.42 7.53
N SER A 44 -5.25 -26.65 7.05
CA SER A 44 -4.28 -27.24 6.10
C SER A 44 -4.14 -26.37 4.85
N GLU A 45 -5.26 -25.92 4.32
CA GLU A 45 -5.32 -25.07 3.13
C GLU A 45 -4.86 -23.65 3.45
N LEU A 46 -5.17 -23.11 4.63
CA LEU A 46 -4.61 -21.83 5.08
C LEU A 46 -3.07 -21.86 5.17
N ASP A 47 -2.50 -22.96 5.65
CA ASP A 47 -1.04 -23.15 5.73
C ASP A 47 -0.45 -23.27 4.33
N GLN A 48 -1.00 -24.16 3.49
CA GLN A 48 -0.52 -24.41 2.14
C GLN A 48 -0.60 -23.17 1.23
N CYS A 49 -1.61 -22.31 1.43
CA CYS A 49 -1.80 -21.08 0.66
C CYS A 49 -1.10 -19.86 1.27
N GLY A 50 -0.38 -20.00 2.39
CA GLY A 50 0.36 -18.90 3.01
C GLY A 50 -0.53 -17.83 3.68
N PHE A 51 -1.71 -18.22 4.17
CA PHE A 51 -2.66 -17.33 4.87
C PHE A 51 -2.57 -17.42 6.40
N LEU A 52 -1.60 -18.18 6.95
CA LEU A 52 -1.35 -18.23 8.38
C LEU A 52 -0.30 -17.19 8.80
N PRO A 53 -0.56 -16.38 9.85
CA PRO A 53 0.34 -15.29 10.24
C PRO A 53 1.64 -15.76 10.89
N ASN A 54 1.69 -16.99 11.39
CA ASN A 54 2.85 -17.57 12.07
C ASN A 54 3.69 -18.48 11.16
N LYS A 55 3.33 -18.57 9.87
CA LYS A 55 3.98 -19.42 8.89
C LYS A 55 4.55 -18.55 7.78
N SER A 56 5.69 -18.96 7.25
CA SER A 56 6.33 -18.35 6.09
C SER A 56 6.61 -19.45 5.04
N PRO A 57 6.56 -19.15 3.73
CA PRO A 57 6.26 -17.85 3.12
C PRO A 57 4.77 -17.46 3.20
N LYS A 58 4.50 -16.17 3.44
CA LYS A 58 3.14 -15.62 3.48
C LYS A 58 2.72 -15.08 2.13
N HIS A 59 1.43 -15.05 1.90
CA HIS A 59 0.87 -14.33 0.76
C HIS A 59 1.17 -12.82 0.86
N CYS A 60 1.61 -12.14 -0.21
CA CYS A 60 2.06 -10.74 -0.12
C CYS A 60 0.99 -9.77 0.41
N ASN A 61 -0.27 -9.90 -0.03
CA ASN A 61 -1.36 -9.09 0.54
C ASN A 61 -1.58 -9.35 2.03
N PHE A 62 -1.29 -10.57 2.49
CA PHE A 62 -1.40 -10.92 3.91
C PHE A 62 -0.25 -10.33 4.71
N ALA A 63 0.98 -10.37 4.18
CA ALA A 63 2.12 -9.65 4.74
C ALA A 63 1.85 -8.15 4.87
N LYS A 64 1.20 -7.54 3.86
CA LYS A 64 0.74 -6.15 3.91
C LYS A 64 -0.23 -5.90 5.06
N LEU A 65 -1.29 -6.71 5.19
CA LEU A 65 -2.25 -6.56 6.30
C LEU A 65 -1.59 -6.75 7.67
N ILE A 66 -0.63 -7.67 7.79
CA ILE A 66 0.11 -7.86 9.04
C ILE A 66 0.97 -6.65 9.37
N CYS A 67 1.64 -6.07 8.37
CA CYS A 67 2.41 -4.84 8.52
C CYS A 67 1.51 -3.67 8.92
N GLU A 68 0.37 -3.49 8.26
CA GLU A 68 -0.61 -2.44 8.57
C GLU A 68 -1.21 -2.61 9.97
N ALA A 69 -1.27 -3.84 10.47
CA ALA A 69 -1.71 -4.16 11.83
C ALA A 69 -0.67 -3.83 12.92
N ASP A 70 0.59 -3.61 12.55
CA ASP A 70 1.69 -3.30 13.47
C ASP A 70 2.04 -1.81 13.38
N LEU A 71 2.03 -1.09 14.50
CA LEU A 71 2.23 0.37 14.50
C LEU A 71 3.60 0.80 13.92
N GLN A 72 4.65 0.02 14.17
CA GLN A 72 5.99 0.36 13.69
C GLN A 72 6.13 0.07 12.19
N CYS A 73 5.58 -1.03 11.71
CA CYS A 73 5.58 -1.36 10.29
C CYS A 73 4.65 -0.41 9.51
N ASN A 74 3.43 -0.18 9.99
CA ASN A 74 2.45 0.66 9.32
C ASN A 74 2.96 2.09 9.08
N SER A 75 3.53 2.72 10.11
CA SER A 75 4.04 4.10 9.98
C SER A 75 5.12 4.24 8.92
N LYS A 76 6.01 3.25 8.77
CA LYS A 76 7.05 3.26 7.73
C LYS A 76 6.49 2.88 6.35
N TRP A 77 5.55 1.95 6.32
CA TRP A 77 4.88 1.51 5.10
C TRP A 77 4.06 2.64 4.47
N GLU A 78 3.32 3.41 5.25
CA GLU A 78 2.53 4.56 4.77
C GLU A 78 3.42 5.65 4.17
N VAL A 79 4.58 5.94 4.78
CA VAL A 79 5.55 6.89 4.22
C VAL A 79 6.10 6.38 2.89
N PHE A 80 6.42 5.08 2.79
CA PHE A 80 6.87 4.50 1.53
C PHE A 80 5.80 4.60 0.43
N ILE A 81 4.57 4.17 0.69
CA ILE A 81 3.51 4.19 -0.32
C ILE A 81 3.14 5.61 -0.73
N SER A 82 2.99 6.53 0.22
CA SER A 82 2.59 7.92 -0.09
C SER A 82 3.59 8.66 -0.98
N GLU A 83 4.89 8.39 -0.82
CA GLU A 83 5.93 9.08 -1.59
C GLU A 83 6.39 8.31 -2.83
N CYS A 84 6.28 6.99 -2.83
CA CYS A 84 6.94 6.12 -3.81
C CYS A 84 6.01 5.27 -4.65
N GLU A 85 4.70 5.25 -4.37
CA GLU A 85 3.75 4.47 -5.17
C GLU A 85 3.75 4.92 -6.64
N ALA A 86 3.78 6.22 -6.91
CA ALA A 86 3.81 6.74 -8.28
C ALA A 86 5.09 6.31 -9.04
N GLU A 87 6.25 6.35 -8.37
CA GLU A 87 7.54 5.98 -8.95
C GLU A 87 7.65 4.46 -9.18
N THR A 88 7.22 3.67 -8.20
CA THR A 88 7.27 2.21 -8.29
C THR A 88 6.27 1.66 -9.32
N ASN A 89 5.13 2.34 -9.52
CA ASN A 89 4.16 1.97 -10.56
C ASN A 89 4.70 2.04 -11.99
N ILE A 90 5.72 2.88 -12.24
CA ILE A 90 6.42 2.94 -13.54
C ILE A 90 7.70 2.10 -13.56
N GLY A 91 7.92 1.26 -12.54
CA GLY A 91 9.08 0.39 -12.43
C GLY A 91 10.39 1.11 -12.05
N GLN A 92 10.31 2.32 -11.51
CA GLN A 92 11.46 3.07 -11.04
C GLN A 92 11.57 3.04 -9.51
N CYS A 93 12.78 3.19 -8.99
CA CYS A 93 12.99 3.38 -7.57
C CYS A 93 14.21 4.25 -7.28
N SER A 94 13.95 5.42 -6.74
CA SER A 94 14.94 6.39 -6.32
C SER A 94 15.63 5.94 -5.04
N ASP A 95 16.80 6.53 -4.76
CA ASP A 95 17.51 6.29 -3.50
C ASP A 95 16.67 6.65 -2.28
N LYS A 96 15.79 7.65 -2.41
CA LYS A 96 14.84 8.04 -1.37
C LYS A 96 13.84 6.91 -1.11
N CYS A 97 13.20 6.41 -2.16
CA CYS A 97 12.20 5.34 -2.05
C CYS A 97 12.79 4.03 -1.55
N ARG A 98 14.01 3.71 -1.97
CA ARG A 98 14.75 2.56 -1.46
C ARG A 98 15.08 2.67 0.03
N LYS A 99 15.41 3.88 0.53
CA LYS A 99 15.58 4.12 1.97
C LYS A 99 14.28 3.93 2.75
N HIS A 100 13.16 4.42 2.22
CA HIS A 100 11.85 4.22 2.85
C HIS A 100 11.46 2.74 2.88
N LEU A 101 11.61 2.02 1.77
CA LEU A 101 11.34 0.59 1.73
C LEU A 101 12.25 -0.19 2.69
N ASN A 102 13.56 0.05 2.67
CA ASN A 102 14.49 -0.59 3.60
C ASN A 102 14.14 -0.32 5.07
N SER A 103 13.66 0.90 5.37
CA SER A 103 13.16 1.23 6.70
C SER A 103 11.95 0.36 7.07
N THR A 104 11.01 0.13 6.16
CA THR A 104 9.90 -0.80 6.37
C THR A 104 10.38 -2.24 6.55
N LEU A 105 11.28 -2.72 5.69
CA LEU A 105 11.83 -4.08 5.75
C LEU A 105 12.63 -4.37 7.03
N SER A 106 13.18 -3.34 7.65
CA SER A 106 13.89 -3.46 8.94
C SER A 106 12.97 -3.77 10.14
N THR A 107 11.65 -3.66 9.96
CA THR A 107 10.69 -3.98 11.03
C THR A 107 10.40 -5.48 11.08
N SER A 108 9.95 -5.98 12.24
CA SER A 108 9.66 -7.40 12.43
C SER A 108 8.61 -7.96 11.45
N GLN A 109 7.61 -7.17 11.07
CA GLN A 109 6.58 -7.60 10.13
C GLN A 109 6.94 -7.26 8.68
N GLY A 110 7.68 -6.17 8.46
CA GLY A 110 8.05 -5.74 7.12
C GLY A 110 9.07 -6.65 6.44
N SER A 111 9.92 -7.35 7.19
CA SER A 111 10.86 -8.32 6.60
C SER A 111 10.17 -9.41 5.78
N GLU A 112 8.92 -9.76 6.11
CA GLU A 112 8.10 -10.77 5.41
C GLU A 112 7.79 -10.38 3.96
N PHE A 113 7.87 -9.08 3.60
CA PHE A 113 7.69 -8.64 2.21
C PHE A 113 8.76 -9.22 1.27
N SER A 114 9.96 -9.51 1.78
CA SER A 114 11.05 -10.07 0.95
C SER A 114 10.83 -11.53 0.57
N SER A 115 10.10 -12.29 1.39
CA SER A 115 9.85 -13.72 1.21
C SER A 115 8.40 -14.02 0.82
N CYS A 116 7.59 -13.00 0.56
CA CYS A 116 6.19 -13.22 0.26
C CYS A 116 5.97 -13.82 -1.14
N SER A 117 4.94 -14.67 -1.26
CA SER A 117 4.54 -15.28 -2.52
C SER A 117 3.18 -14.77 -2.97
N CYS A 118 2.97 -14.83 -4.27
CA CYS A 118 1.67 -14.72 -4.91
C CYS A 118 1.39 -16.09 -5.56
N THR A 119 0.16 -16.59 -5.50
CA THR A 119 -0.25 -17.85 -6.15
C THR A 119 -0.69 -17.61 -7.59
N ASP A 120 -0.70 -18.64 -8.44
CA ASP A 120 -1.06 -18.54 -9.86
C ASP A 120 -2.51 -18.10 -10.13
N LYS A 121 -3.35 -18.12 -9.09
CA LYS A 121 -4.76 -17.69 -9.11
C LYS A 121 -4.96 -16.37 -8.36
N ASP A 122 -3.92 -15.58 -8.22
CA ASP A 122 -3.98 -14.33 -7.50
C ASP A 122 -4.61 -13.21 -8.30
N ASP A 123 -5.18 -12.27 -7.55
CA ASP A 123 -5.65 -11.01 -8.09
C ASP A 123 -4.47 -10.15 -8.57
N GLN A 124 -4.73 -9.28 -9.52
CA GLN A 124 -3.78 -8.26 -10.01
C GLN A 124 -3.18 -7.42 -8.86
N LEU A 125 -3.85 -7.34 -7.71
CA LEU A 125 -3.36 -6.67 -6.51
C LEU A 125 -2.10 -7.31 -5.91
N CYS A 126 -2.04 -8.64 -5.80
CA CYS A 126 -0.86 -9.31 -5.23
C CYS A 126 0.33 -9.13 -6.16
N ILE A 127 0.10 -9.38 -7.45
CA ILE A 127 1.12 -9.25 -8.49
C ILE A 127 1.64 -7.82 -8.56
N LYS A 128 0.76 -6.81 -8.55
CA LYS A 128 1.15 -5.40 -8.50
C LYS A 128 2.00 -5.09 -7.26
N LEU A 129 1.57 -5.54 -6.08
CA LEU A 129 2.34 -5.32 -4.85
C LEU A 129 3.74 -5.95 -4.94
N LYS A 130 3.82 -7.22 -5.34
CA LYS A 130 5.08 -7.97 -5.38
C LYS A 130 6.01 -7.50 -6.50
N ASP A 131 5.52 -7.56 -7.73
CA ASP A 131 6.36 -7.41 -8.93
C ASP A 131 6.50 -5.97 -9.41
N THR A 132 5.58 -5.07 -9.02
CA THR A 132 5.66 -3.64 -9.36
C THR A 132 6.19 -2.84 -8.18
N VAL A 133 5.51 -2.88 -7.04
CA VAL A 133 5.81 -2.00 -5.91
C VAL A 133 7.08 -2.42 -5.15
N LEU A 134 7.14 -3.68 -4.71
CA LEU A 134 8.25 -4.18 -3.90
C LEU A 134 9.50 -4.43 -4.75
N LYS A 135 9.36 -5.15 -5.87
CA LYS A 135 10.49 -5.54 -6.72
C LYS A 135 11.29 -4.37 -7.27
N ALA A 136 10.62 -3.29 -7.71
CA ALA A 136 11.29 -2.10 -8.25
C ALA A 136 12.34 -1.50 -7.31
N CYS A 137 12.12 -1.62 -5.99
CA CYS A 137 13.01 -1.08 -4.96
C CYS A 137 13.88 -2.12 -4.24
N MET A 138 13.55 -3.41 -4.35
CA MET A 138 14.31 -4.50 -3.74
C MET A 138 15.49 -4.95 -4.60
N ASP A 139 15.34 -4.89 -5.92
CA ASP A 139 16.44 -5.18 -6.82
C ASP A 139 17.50 -4.07 -6.68
N LYS A 140 18.78 -4.47 -6.59
CA LYS A 140 19.88 -3.50 -6.66
C LYS A 140 19.70 -2.70 -7.96
N PRO A 141 19.86 -1.37 -7.95
CA PRO A 141 19.78 -0.58 -9.17
C PRO A 141 20.81 -1.15 -10.13
N THR A 142 20.32 -1.89 -11.13
CA THR A 142 21.05 -2.05 -12.37
C THR A 142 21.09 -0.63 -12.89
N ASN A 143 22.29 -0.03 -12.93
CA ASN A 143 22.51 1.30 -13.47
C ASN A 143 21.74 1.43 -14.78
N SER A 144 20.55 2.03 -14.72
CA SER A 144 19.80 2.37 -15.92
C SER A 144 20.60 3.51 -16.52
N VAL A 145 21.26 3.18 -17.63
CA VAL A 145 22.03 4.09 -18.46
C VAL A 145 21.09 5.22 -18.85
N ILE A 146 21.15 6.33 -18.12
CA ILE A 146 20.83 7.63 -18.68
C ILE A 146 22.07 8.00 -19.49
N PRO A 147 21.99 8.19 -20.82
CA PRO A 147 23.07 8.85 -21.55
C PRO A 147 23.21 10.24 -20.94
N LYS A 148 24.21 10.42 -20.07
CA LYS A 148 24.70 11.76 -19.73
C LYS A 148 25.31 12.31 -21.00
N GLU A 149 24.55 13.17 -21.67
CA GLU A 149 25.05 13.98 -22.75
C GLU A 149 26.25 14.79 -22.24
N SER A 150 27.35 14.54 -22.91
CA SER A 150 28.65 15.14 -22.70
C SER A 150 28.57 16.65 -22.93
N SER A 151 28.97 17.44 -21.94
CA SER A 151 29.64 18.70 -22.21
C SER A 151 30.56 19.05 -21.06
N THR A 152 31.84 18.96 -21.38
CA THR A 152 33.02 19.30 -20.60
C THR A 152 33.15 20.81 -20.34
N PRO A 153 34.04 21.21 -19.40
CA PRO A 153 34.05 22.53 -18.78
C PRO A 153 34.87 23.56 -19.56
N ILE A 154 34.43 24.82 -19.54
CA ILE A 154 35.27 25.98 -19.90
C ILE A 154 35.49 26.83 -18.66
N THR A 155 36.77 27.08 -18.40
CA THR A 155 37.35 27.73 -17.23
C THR A 155 37.67 29.20 -17.52
N ASN A 156 37.33 30.08 -16.56
CA ASN A 156 37.91 31.40 -16.22
C ASN A 156 37.62 32.66 -17.08
N PRO A 157 37.89 33.89 -16.57
CA PRO A 157 37.67 34.43 -15.21
C PRO A 157 37.08 35.88 -15.18
N GLY A 158 36.54 36.29 -14.03
CA GLY A 158 36.59 37.66 -13.49
C GLY A 158 35.80 38.80 -14.17
N PHE A 159 34.69 39.24 -13.55
CA PHE A 159 34.28 40.65 -13.59
C PHE A 159 33.54 41.09 -12.33
N ARG A 160 33.76 42.36 -11.97
CA ARG A 160 33.56 43.02 -10.68
C ARG A 160 32.43 44.05 -10.79
N GLY A 161 31.63 44.20 -9.73
CA GLY A 161 30.67 45.30 -9.53
C GLY A 161 29.31 45.06 -10.20
N THR A 162 28.16 45.51 -9.70
CA THR A 162 27.81 46.46 -8.63
C THR A 162 26.32 46.22 -8.28
N ILE A 163 25.96 46.47 -7.02
CA ILE A 163 24.59 46.39 -6.49
C ILE A 163 23.81 47.67 -6.89
N PRO A 164 22.52 47.55 -7.26
CA PRO A 164 21.54 48.61 -6.99
C PRO A 164 20.38 48.13 -6.08
N PRO A 165 19.76 49.02 -5.28
CA PRO A 165 18.74 48.66 -4.30
C PRO A 165 17.32 48.74 -4.89
N ARG A 166 16.41 47.88 -4.42
CA ARG A 166 14.94 48.03 -4.55
C ARG A 166 14.33 47.15 -3.45
N GLY A 167 13.54 47.63 -2.50
CA GLY A 167 12.51 48.65 -2.60
C GLY A 167 11.16 47.96 -2.40
N ASN A 168 10.73 47.92 -1.14
CA ASN A 168 9.38 47.73 -0.59
C ASN A 168 8.64 46.38 -0.69
N ARG A 169 8.48 45.84 0.53
CA ARG A 169 7.54 44.84 1.05
C ARG A 169 6.09 45.34 1.03
N PRO A 170 5.13 44.52 0.61
CA PRO A 170 3.77 44.58 1.14
C PRO A 170 3.65 43.62 2.34
N THR A 171 3.22 44.19 3.45
CA THR A 171 2.77 43.53 4.66
C THR A 171 1.49 42.75 4.35
N VAL A 172 1.44 41.46 4.68
CA VAL A 172 0.19 40.70 4.74
C VAL A 172 0.00 40.27 6.19
N THR A 173 -1.10 40.76 6.76
CA THR A 173 -1.61 40.48 8.10
C THR A 173 -2.13 39.04 8.21
N PRO A 174 -2.17 38.48 9.43
CA PRO A 174 -2.83 37.21 9.69
C PRO A 174 -4.32 37.43 9.92
N ASP A 175 -5.17 36.84 9.09
CA ASP A 175 -6.62 36.78 9.32
C ASP A 175 -7.07 35.32 9.51
N GLU A 176 -8.02 35.20 10.43
CA GLU A 176 -8.60 34.05 11.13
C GLU A 176 -9.41 33.07 10.22
N PRO A 177 -9.92 31.93 10.77
CA PRO A 177 -10.44 30.82 10.01
C PRO A 177 -11.93 30.99 9.67
N ASP A 178 -12.27 30.94 8.40
CA ASP A 178 -13.66 30.81 7.97
C ASP A 178 -14.04 29.33 7.80
N ALA A 179 -14.92 28.91 8.70
CA ALA A 179 -15.75 27.74 8.59
C ALA A 179 -16.70 27.88 7.39
N ALA A 180 -16.69 26.90 6.48
CA ALA A 180 -17.78 26.68 5.54
C ALA A 180 -17.97 25.18 5.28
N ALA A 181 -18.62 24.51 6.23
CA ALA A 181 -19.29 23.25 5.99
C ALA A 181 -20.71 23.57 5.47
N SER A 182 -21.08 23.00 4.32
CA SER A 182 -22.42 22.51 3.96
C SER A 182 -22.70 22.69 2.46
N LEU A 183 -23.04 21.57 1.80
CA LEU A 183 -24.13 21.39 0.84
C LEU A 183 -23.88 20.13 -0.01
N SER A 184 -24.26 18.96 0.50
CA SER A 184 -24.40 17.74 -0.32
C SER A 184 -25.41 16.74 0.26
N LEU A 185 -26.52 17.22 0.84
CA LEU A 185 -27.61 16.38 1.36
C LEU A 185 -28.76 16.15 0.34
N SER A 186 -28.75 16.81 -0.81
CA SER A 186 -29.88 16.76 -1.76
C SER A 186 -29.90 15.51 -2.66
N ILE A 187 -28.74 14.86 -2.86
CA ILE A 187 -28.65 13.69 -3.75
C ILE A 187 -29.18 12.43 -3.06
N LEU A 188 -28.95 12.28 -1.74
CA LEU A 188 -29.39 11.09 -1.00
C LEU A 188 -30.91 10.95 -0.94
N ALA A 189 -31.64 12.06 -0.80
CA ALA A 189 -33.11 12.06 -0.72
C ALA A 189 -33.79 11.64 -2.04
N LEU A 190 -33.19 11.98 -3.19
CA LEU A 190 -33.69 11.57 -4.50
C LEU A 190 -33.46 10.08 -4.76
N VAL A 191 -32.31 9.54 -4.33
CA VAL A 191 -32.01 8.10 -4.48
C VAL A 191 -32.94 7.26 -3.60
N ILE A 192 -33.20 7.68 -2.36
CA ILE A 192 -34.13 6.98 -1.46
C ILE A 192 -35.56 6.96 -2.04
N SER A 193 -36.03 8.08 -2.58
CA SER A 193 -37.37 8.15 -3.19
C SER A 193 -37.52 7.23 -4.41
N PHE A 194 -36.47 7.12 -5.24
CA PHE A 194 -36.46 6.21 -6.39
C PHE A 194 -36.48 4.74 -5.96
N VAL A 195 -35.73 4.38 -4.91
CA VAL A 195 -35.69 3.01 -4.38
C VAL A 195 -37.04 2.62 -3.77
N ILE A 196 -37.71 3.51 -3.03
CA ILE A 196 -39.03 3.25 -2.43
C ILE A 196 -40.12 3.11 -3.51
N ALA A 197 -40.06 3.92 -4.58
CA ALA A 197 -41.00 3.80 -5.70
C ALA A 197 -40.84 2.46 -6.45
N SER A 198 -39.61 1.95 -6.53
CA SER A 198 -39.29 0.70 -7.24
C SER A 198 -39.76 -0.56 -6.49
N GLN A 199 -39.89 -0.51 -5.16
CA GLN A 199 -40.32 -1.66 -4.36
C GLN A 199 -41.84 -1.76 -4.15
N ASN A 200 -42.62 -0.74 -4.52
CA ASN A 200 -44.08 -0.79 -4.44
C ASN A 200 -44.75 -1.28 -5.75
N PHE A 201 -43.96 -1.68 -6.74
CA PHE A 201 -44.46 -2.13 -8.05
C PHE A 201 -44.13 -3.59 -8.37
N PHE A 202 -43.77 -4.39 -7.36
CA PHE A 202 -43.62 -5.85 -7.46
C PHE A 202 -44.35 -6.55 -6.30
#